data_AF-A0A1H6SHU5-F1
#
_entry.id   AF-A0A1H6SHU5-F1
#
_cell.length_a   1.000
_cell.length_b   1.000
_cell.length_c   1.000
_cell.angle_alpha   90.00
_cell.angle_beta   90.00
_cell.angle_gamma   90.00
#
_symmetry.space_group_name_H-M   'P 1'
#
loop_
_entity.id
_entity.type
_entity.pdbx_description
1 polymer ?
#
loop_
_entity_poly.entity_id
_entity_poly.type
_entity_poly.pdbx_seq_one_letter_code
_entity_poly.pdbx_strand_id
1 'polypeptide(L)'
;MLWSPLRAALLVGAVLLFSFARADTLSVLAAPPVPAFSPPSCRVEARWTGQRSWLGQYLIEIRLPDACPREAGRLTRIITRHGGIVPPAGYFRLGAGYPRAVRQWVLSPAYVRDRAGPNDWRDVPIQGAPWLR
;
A
#
# COMPACT_ATOMS: atom_id res chain seq x y z
N MET A 1 37.78 -33.54 53.26
CA MET A 1 36.38 -33.07 53.07
C MET A 1 36.43 -31.56 53.03
N LEU A 2 36.85 -30.92 51.93
CA LEU A 2 36.13 -30.75 50.65
C LEU A 2 34.70 -30.21 50.88
N TRP A 3 34.55 -28.88 50.80
CA TRP A 3 33.39 -28.13 50.26
C TRP A 3 33.70 -26.63 50.40
N SER A 4 34.34 -26.03 49.40
CA SER A 4 33.72 -25.43 48.20
C SER A 4 33.55 -23.90 48.37
N PRO A 5 34.52 -23.08 47.92
CA PRO A 5 34.43 -21.61 47.89
C PRO A 5 33.50 -21.09 46.77
N LEU A 6 32.44 -21.84 46.46
CA LEU A 6 31.55 -21.65 45.31
C LEU A 6 30.37 -20.70 45.58
N ARG A 7 30.20 -20.22 46.82
CA ARG A 7 29.08 -19.31 47.16
C ARG A 7 29.41 -17.82 47.01
N ALA A 8 30.69 -17.44 46.99
CA ALA A 8 31.09 -16.03 46.89
C ALA A 8 31.18 -15.50 45.45
N ALA A 9 31.27 -16.37 44.44
CA ALA A 9 31.36 -15.97 43.04
C ALA A 9 30.01 -15.65 42.37
N LEU A 10 28.88 -15.95 43.03
CA LEU A 10 27.54 -15.85 42.43
C LEU A 10 26.83 -14.51 42.65
N LEU A 11 27.39 -13.61 43.49
CA LEU A 11 26.76 -12.31 43.78
C LEU A 11 27.34 -11.13 43.00
N VAL A 12 28.46 -11.30 42.30
CA VAL A 12 29.04 -10.26 41.41
C VAL A 12 28.47 -10.33 39.98
N GLY A 13 27.94 -11.49 39.57
CA GLY A 13 27.34 -11.68 38.24
C GLY A 13 25.91 -11.12 38.07
N ALA A 14 25.21 -10.79 39.16
CA ALA A 14 23.79 -10.43 39.11
C ALA A 14 23.52 -8.93 38.94
N VAL A 15 24.51 -8.05 39.13
CA VAL A 15 24.31 -6.59 39.07
C VAL A 15 24.59 -6.01 37.68
N LEU A 16 25.32 -6.73 36.82
CA LEU A 16 25.63 -6.28 35.44
C LEU A 16 24.60 -6.73 34.38
N LEU A 17 23.59 -7.52 34.76
CA LEU A 17 22.53 -7.94 33.84
C LEU A 17 21.31 -7.00 33.82
N PHE A 18 21.24 -6.00 34.70
CA PHE A 18 20.13 -5.04 34.76
C PHE A 18 20.31 -3.80 33.87
N SER A 19 21.41 -3.70 33.09
CA SER A 19 21.72 -2.48 32.31
C SER A 19 21.31 -2.54 30.82
N PHE A 20 20.56 -3.56 30.40
CA PHE A 20 20.07 -3.66 29.01
C PHE A 20 18.55 -3.73 28.87
N ALA A 21 17.79 -3.25 29.86
CA ALA A 21 16.43 -2.79 29.62
C ALA A 21 16.49 -1.41 28.94
N ARG A 22 17.12 -1.36 27.76
CA ARG A 22 16.95 -0.26 26.83
C ARG A 22 15.47 -0.27 26.52
N ALA A 23 14.81 0.85 26.81
CA ALA A 23 13.42 1.07 26.50
C ALA A 23 13.19 0.77 25.01
N ASP A 24 12.80 -0.46 24.72
CA ASP A 24 11.95 -0.77 23.57
C ASP A 24 10.60 -0.13 23.92
N THR A 25 10.60 1.19 23.82
CA THR A 25 9.50 1.88 23.19
C THR A 25 9.25 1.09 21.93
N LEU A 26 8.30 0.15 22.02
CA LEU A 26 7.44 -0.21 20.93
C LEU A 26 6.91 1.12 20.43
N SER A 27 7.70 1.75 19.56
CA SER A 27 7.18 2.44 18.42
C SER A 27 6.29 1.39 17.80
N VAL A 28 5.04 1.40 18.24
CA VAL A 28 3.91 1.26 17.35
C VAL A 28 4.24 2.25 16.25
N LEU A 29 5.06 1.78 15.31
CA LEU A 29 5.17 2.28 13.97
C LEU A 29 3.72 2.24 13.57
N ALA A 30 3.08 3.40 13.77
CA ALA A 30 1.74 3.65 13.38
C ALA A 30 1.74 3.18 11.94
N ALA A 31 1.16 2.00 11.70
CA ALA A 31 0.94 1.55 10.35
C ALA A 31 0.31 2.76 9.69
N PRO A 32 0.92 3.32 8.63
CA PRO A 32 0.52 4.61 8.11
C PRO A 32 -0.99 4.56 7.98
N PRO A 33 -1.72 5.49 8.62
CA PRO A 33 -3.16 5.38 8.76
C PRO A 33 -3.70 5.06 7.39
N VAL A 34 -4.49 3.97 7.30
CA VAL A 34 -5.24 3.61 6.08
C VAL A 34 -5.71 4.93 5.48
N PRO A 35 -5.32 5.26 4.23
CA PRO A 35 -5.29 6.64 3.76
C PRO A 35 -6.54 7.36 4.21
N ALA A 36 -6.36 8.45 4.97
CA ALA A 36 -7.46 9.27 5.44
C ALA A 36 -8.39 9.46 4.24
N PHE A 37 -9.60 8.91 4.34
CA PHE A 37 -10.50 8.80 3.20
C PHE A 37 -10.61 10.18 2.58
N SER A 38 -10.11 10.32 1.35
CA SER A 38 -10.16 11.63 0.69
C SER A 38 -11.60 12.12 0.67
N PRO A 39 -11.83 13.44 0.77
CA PRO A 39 -13.18 13.99 0.61
C PRO A 39 -13.82 13.45 -0.69
N PRO A 40 -15.15 13.28 -0.73
CA PRO A 40 -15.83 12.63 -1.85
C PRO A 40 -15.62 13.32 -3.21
N SER A 41 -15.22 14.59 -3.21
CA SER A 41 -14.84 15.36 -4.39
C SER A 41 -13.54 14.89 -5.05
N CYS A 42 -12.67 14.20 -4.31
CA CYS A 42 -11.42 13.67 -4.83
C CYS A 42 -11.61 12.23 -5.31
N ARG A 43 -11.35 11.99 -6.60
CA ARG A 43 -11.47 10.68 -7.26
C ARG A 43 -10.21 10.37 -8.06
N VAL A 44 -9.88 9.10 -8.20
CA VAL A 44 -8.79 8.71 -9.10
C VAL A 44 -9.25 8.80 -10.55
N GLU A 45 -8.29 9.02 -11.43
CA GLU A 45 -8.46 8.98 -12.88
C GLU A 45 -7.65 7.83 -13.45
N ALA A 46 -8.15 7.19 -14.49
CA ALA A 46 -7.44 6.15 -15.22
C ALA A 46 -7.44 6.48 -16.71
N ARG A 47 -6.29 6.28 -17.36
CA ARG A 47 -6.14 6.48 -18.80
C ARG A 47 -5.23 5.43 -19.41
N TRP A 48 -5.47 5.09 -20.67
CA TRP A 48 -4.48 4.37 -21.47
C TRP A 48 -3.36 5.33 -21.88
N THR A 49 -2.10 4.89 -21.81
CA THR A 49 -0.95 5.73 -22.17
C THR A 49 -0.67 5.76 -23.67
N GLY A 50 -1.42 5.01 -24.48
CA GLY A 50 -1.13 4.78 -25.90
C GLY A 50 -0.13 3.65 -26.17
N GLN A 51 0.49 3.09 -25.12
CA GLN A 51 1.48 2.03 -25.27
C GLN A 51 0.87 0.63 -25.22
N ARG A 52 1.38 -0.26 -26.07
CA ARG A 52 1.05 -1.68 -26.14
C ARG A 52 2.34 -2.50 -26.17
N SER A 53 2.44 -3.53 -25.35
CA SER A 53 3.59 -4.43 -25.34
C SER A 53 3.50 -5.47 -26.45
N TRP A 54 4.63 -6.11 -26.78
CA TRP A 54 4.69 -7.22 -27.73
C TRP A 54 3.90 -8.45 -27.25
N LEU A 55 3.68 -8.59 -25.94
CA LEU A 55 2.83 -9.62 -25.31
C LEU A 55 1.32 -9.27 -25.36
N GLY A 56 0.93 -8.20 -26.05
CA GLY A 56 -0.47 -7.77 -26.14
C GLY A 56 -1.02 -7.13 -24.86
N GLN A 57 -0.16 -6.71 -23.94
CA GLN A 57 -0.58 -5.94 -22.75
C GLN A 57 -0.67 -4.46 -23.09
N TYR A 58 -1.49 -3.73 -22.36
CA TYR A 58 -1.70 -2.29 -22.53
C TYR A 58 -1.21 -1.58 -21.27
N LEU A 59 -0.45 -0.50 -21.43
CA LEU A 59 0.00 0.27 -20.29
C LEU A 59 -1.07 1.31 -19.93
N ILE A 60 -1.60 1.21 -18.72
CA ILE A 60 -2.51 2.21 -18.17
C ILE A 60 -1.81 3.03 -17.09
N GLU A 61 -2.24 4.26 -16.92
CA GLU A 61 -1.86 5.12 -15.82
C GLU A 61 -3.08 5.38 -14.95
N ILE A 62 -2.94 5.14 -13.65
CA ILE A 62 -3.95 5.47 -12.64
C ILE A 62 -3.35 6.55 -11.76
N ARG A 63 -4.04 7.68 -11.63
CA ARG A 63 -3.52 8.85 -10.92
C ARG A 63 -4.55 9.49 -10.02
N LEU A 64 -4.06 10.12 -8.96
CA LEU A 64 -4.79 11.07 -8.15
C LEU A 64 -4.58 12.47 -8.76
N PRO A 65 -5.65 13.18 -9.17
CA PRO A 65 -5.52 14.50 -9.79
C PRO A 65 -4.80 15.51 -8.89
N ASP A 66 -4.07 16.44 -9.51
CA ASP A 66 -3.35 17.47 -8.77
C ASP A 66 -4.26 18.46 -8.04
N ALA A 67 -5.51 18.57 -8.50
CA ALA A 67 -6.56 19.33 -7.82
C ALA A 67 -6.98 18.72 -6.47
N CYS A 68 -6.68 17.45 -6.20
CA CYS A 68 -6.92 16.88 -4.88
C CYS A 68 -5.93 17.44 -3.84
N PRO A 69 -6.35 17.60 -2.57
CA PRO A 69 -5.46 17.99 -1.48
C PRO A 69 -4.20 17.10 -1.38
N ARG A 70 -3.08 17.64 -0.89
CA ARG A 70 -1.80 16.90 -0.87
C ARG A 70 -1.84 15.69 0.06
N GLU A 71 -2.56 15.83 1.16
CA GLU A 71 -2.85 14.84 2.18
C GLU A 71 -3.94 13.84 1.76
N ALA A 72 -4.60 14.06 0.62
CA ALA A 72 -5.61 13.14 0.10
C ALA A 72 -4.97 11.79 -0.27
N GLY A 73 -5.57 10.71 0.22
CA GLY A 73 -5.21 9.34 -0.13
C GLY A 73 -6.38 8.56 -0.72
N ARG A 74 -6.10 7.74 -1.74
CA ARG A 74 -7.07 6.84 -2.37
C ARG A 74 -6.53 5.42 -2.49
N LEU A 75 -7.46 4.47 -2.50
CA LEU A 75 -7.21 3.08 -2.80
C LEU A 75 -7.87 2.76 -4.14
N THR A 76 -7.10 2.20 -5.06
CA THR A 76 -7.60 1.79 -6.36
C THR A 76 -7.24 0.33 -6.62
N ARG A 77 -8.02 -0.37 -7.43
CA ARG A 77 -7.73 -1.74 -7.85
C ARG A 77 -8.02 -1.93 -9.33
N ILE A 78 -7.29 -2.83 -9.96
CA ILE A 78 -7.51 -3.25 -11.34
C ILE A 78 -8.25 -4.58 -11.32
N ILE A 79 -9.35 -4.63 -12.05
CA ILE A 79 -10.20 -5.80 -12.23
C ILE A 79 -10.00 -6.31 -13.66
N THR A 80 -9.71 -7.60 -13.81
CA THR A 80 -9.61 -8.26 -15.11
C THR A 80 -11.00 -8.53 -15.70
N ARG A 81 -11.05 -8.93 -16.98
CA ARG A 81 -12.29 -9.40 -17.63
C ARG A 81 -13.09 -10.40 -16.79
N HIS A 82 -12.41 -11.28 -16.07
CA HIS A 82 -13.02 -12.37 -15.30
C HIS A 82 -13.32 -11.97 -13.84
N GLY A 83 -13.24 -10.69 -13.49
CA GLY A 83 -13.47 -10.21 -12.12
C GLY A 83 -12.29 -10.41 -11.17
N GLY A 84 -11.19 -10.97 -11.66
CA GLY A 84 -9.96 -11.16 -10.88
C GLY A 84 -9.30 -9.82 -10.54
N ILE A 85 -8.70 -9.72 -9.37
CA ILE A 85 -7.94 -8.54 -8.95
C ILE A 85 -6.47 -8.74 -9.33
N VAL A 86 -5.88 -7.77 -10.03
CA VAL A 86 -4.50 -7.91 -10.54
C VAL A 86 -3.47 -7.93 -9.39
N PRO A 87 -2.59 -8.95 -9.30
CA PRO A 87 -1.48 -9.04 -8.34
C PRO A 87 -0.35 -8.02 -8.61
N PRO A 88 0.60 -7.79 -7.67
CA PRO A 88 0.80 -8.49 -6.39
C PRO A 88 -0.01 -7.95 -5.21
N ALA A 89 -0.50 -6.71 -5.26
CA ALA A 89 -0.97 -6.01 -4.06
C ALA A 89 -2.50 -6.03 -3.84
N GLY A 90 -3.29 -6.47 -4.82
CA GLY A 90 -4.76 -6.40 -4.76
C GLY A 90 -5.32 -4.97 -4.85
N TYR A 91 -4.57 -3.97 -4.39
CA TYR A 91 -4.89 -2.55 -4.46
C TYR A 91 -3.61 -1.71 -4.54
N PHE A 92 -3.72 -0.54 -5.16
CA PHE A 92 -2.69 0.49 -5.16
C PHE A 92 -3.13 1.61 -4.22
N ARG A 93 -2.20 2.10 -3.40
CA ARG A 93 -2.36 3.31 -2.59
C ARG A 93 -1.83 4.48 -3.38
N LEU A 94 -2.61 5.55 -3.49
CA LEU A 94 -2.23 6.78 -4.16
C LEU A 94 -2.35 7.97 -3.21
N GLY A 95 -1.37 8.89 -3.23
CA GLY A 95 -1.36 10.07 -2.38
C GLY A 95 -1.08 9.76 -0.89
N ALA A 96 -1.20 10.76 -0.01
CA ALA A 96 -0.96 10.62 1.44
C ALA A 96 0.35 9.87 1.79
N GLY A 97 1.48 10.29 1.20
CA GLY A 97 2.79 9.64 1.38
C GLY A 97 3.08 8.50 0.40
N TYR A 98 2.12 8.11 -0.45
CA TYR A 98 2.31 7.20 -1.57
C TYR A 98 2.40 7.95 -2.90
N PRO A 99 2.95 7.32 -3.98
CA PRO A 99 2.95 7.92 -5.31
C PRO A 99 1.56 8.38 -5.73
N ARG A 100 1.45 9.55 -6.35
CA ARG A 100 0.16 10.05 -6.86
C ARG A 100 -0.23 9.45 -8.20
N ALA A 101 0.68 8.74 -8.87
CA ALA A 101 0.40 8.03 -10.10
C ALA A 101 1.12 6.68 -10.09
N VAL A 102 0.45 5.68 -10.67
CA VAL A 102 1.01 4.35 -10.93
C VAL A 102 0.76 3.97 -12.38
N ARG A 103 1.74 3.33 -13.01
CA ARG A 103 1.61 2.77 -14.35
C ARG A 103 1.66 1.25 -14.27
N GLN A 104 0.72 0.59 -14.93
CA GLN A 104 0.58 -0.86 -14.85
C GLN A 104 0.23 -1.45 -16.21
N TRP A 105 0.95 -2.50 -16.60
CA TRP A 105 0.60 -3.33 -17.75
C TRP A 105 -0.61 -4.20 -17.40
N VAL A 106 -1.62 -4.19 -18.27
CA VAL A 106 -2.87 -4.95 -18.11
C VAL A 106 -3.23 -5.71 -19.38
N LEU A 107 -3.92 -6.84 -19.21
CA LEU A 107 -4.57 -7.54 -20.33
C LEU A 107 -5.96 -6.95 -20.57
N SER A 108 -6.34 -6.85 -21.85
CA SER A 108 -7.66 -6.34 -22.24
C SER A 108 -8.75 -7.42 -22.15
N PRO A 109 -9.98 -7.06 -21.76
CA PRO A 109 -10.37 -5.82 -21.10
C PRO A 109 -9.94 -5.83 -19.63
N ALA A 110 -9.57 -4.65 -19.14
CA ALA A 110 -9.34 -4.37 -17.73
C ALA A 110 -10.17 -3.17 -17.29
N TYR A 111 -10.49 -3.14 -16.00
CA TYR A 111 -11.31 -2.09 -15.39
C TYR A 111 -10.60 -1.57 -14.14
N VAL A 112 -10.77 -0.28 -13.84
CA VAL A 112 -10.26 0.32 -12.61
C VAL A 112 -11.43 0.62 -11.68
N ARG A 113 -11.23 0.36 -10.39
CA ARG A 113 -12.18 0.73 -9.32
C ARG A 113 -11.50 1.57 -8.27
N ASP A 114 -12.13 2.69 -7.92
CA ASP A 114 -11.74 3.58 -6.84
C ASP A 114 -12.51 3.23 -5.57
N ARG A 115 -11.85 3.30 -4.41
CA ARG A 115 -12.52 3.10 -3.14
C ARG A 115 -13.00 4.45 -2.61
N ALA A 116 -14.30 4.68 -2.68
CA ALA A 116 -14.94 5.91 -2.22
C ALA A 116 -15.30 5.89 -0.73
N GLY A 117 -15.49 4.69 -0.16
CA GLY A 117 -15.77 4.47 1.26
C GLY A 117 -15.33 3.07 1.72
N PRO A 118 -15.47 2.73 3.02
CA PRO A 118 -15.33 1.35 3.46
C PRO A 118 -16.28 0.44 2.66
N ASN A 119 -15.71 -0.52 1.92
CA ASN A 119 -16.43 -1.45 1.04
C ASN A 119 -17.20 -0.81 -0.16
N ASP A 120 -17.20 0.51 -0.32
CA ASP A 120 -17.74 1.19 -1.50
C ASP A 120 -16.65 1.33 -2.58
N TRP A 121 -16.80 0.56 -3.65
CA TRP A 121 -15.92 0.56 -4.82
C TRP A 121 -16.67 1.05 -6.04
N ARG A 122 -16.19 2.14 -6.64
CA ARG A 122 -16.82 2.78 -7.80
C ARG A 122 -15.98 2.59 -9.04
N ASP A 123 -16.64 2.32 -10.16
CA ASP A 123 -15.95 2.12 -11.43
C ASP A 123 -15.35 3.44 -11.93
N VAL A 124 -14.10 3.39 -12.36
CA VAL A 124 -13.40 4.50 -12.99
C VAL A 124 -13.15 4.14 -14.45
N PRO A 125 -13.73 4.86 -15.42
CA PRO A 125 -13.50 4.56 -16.83
C PRO A 125 -12.02 4.77 -17.17
N ILE A 126 -11.43 3.83 -17.91
CA ILE A 126 -10.08 3.98 -18.44
C ILE A 126 -10.21 4.79 -19.74
N GLN A 127 -9.88 6.07 -19.65
CA GLN A 127 -10.00 6.99 -20.78
C GLN A 127 -9.11 6.55 -21.94
N GLY A 128 -9.69 6.58 -23.15
CA GLY A 128 -9.00 6.22 -24.39
C GLY A 128 -8.69 4.73 -24.54
N ALA A 129 -9.11 3.85 -23.61
CA ALA A 129 -8.85 2.43 -23.75
C ALA A 129 -9.43 1.87 -25.08
N PRO A 130 -8.68 1.04 -25.82
CA PRO A 130 -9.12 0.49 -27.11
C PRO A 130 -10.18 -0.62 -26.96
N TRP A 131 -10.54 -0.99 -25.73
CA TRP A 131 -11.64 -1.91 -25.45
C TRP A 131 -12.86 -1.13 -24.96
N LEU A 132 -14.01 -1.42 -25.57
CA LEU A 132 -15.30 -0.90 -25.13
C LEU A 132 -15.66 -1.50 -23.77
N ARG A 133 -16.27 -0.67 -22.91
CA ARG A 133 -16.97 -1.13 -21.71
C ARG A 133 -18.37 -1.58 -22.07
#